data_AF-A0A0A2ST92-F1
#
_entry.id   AF-A0A0A2ST92-F1
#
_cell.length_a   1.000
_cell.length_b   1.000
_cell.length_c   1.000
_cell.angle_alpha   90.00
_cell.angle_beta   90.00
_cell.angle_gamma   90.00
#
_symmetry.space_group_name_H-M   'P 1'
#
loop_
_entity.id
_entity.type
_entity.pdbx_description
1 polymer ?
#
loop_
_entity_poly.entity_id
_entity_poly.type
_entity_poly.pdbx_seq_one_letter_code
_entity_poly.pdbx_strand_id
1 'polypeptide(L)'
;MVAQRELYIFTLIGLLLGIIVDILIRNHNTTVFIYSVITLFSILFALTYNNIHLLRLLGTSFLLAFFLSIPLFPLQINYSIRDYIHFFTFFPGLPFFVYVAHCFHYAFHHDNTWRVSYSSLFAAVWNTIPLLFIASIFSSLANLLIVLGAFVFKTVGSNYLWDLYFYNHDFKLVLNTTLFFMGLGVGQQNINIIHNMRFLLLRIMYYLFPLLAAISILYFILYTSHSFSSGKEHINPLIVLIPLSISGIVFFNAYFQDGSIKSDYPSWLKISLRVYRVVLFFLVSLMTYKILSNFLLDTNTFIYLLVTLLFSLVYAITAFLNENKEKQWIYLGNIGTGIFFVVALFFCNLPYLHLEFTIGKGNIIQNMVIPAP
;
A
#
# COMPACT_ATOMS: atom_id res chain seq x y z
N MET A 1 15.78 14.08 -26.26
CA MET A 1 16.03 12.66 -26.61
C MET A 1 15.92 11.71 -25.41
N VAL A 2 16.50 12.01 -24.23
CA VAL A 2 16.42 11.11 -23.05
C VAL A 2 14.99 10.88 -22.57
N ALA A 3 14.18 11.95 -22.44
CA ALA A 3 12.78 11.83 -22.01
C ALA A 3 11.96 10.91 -22.92
N GLN A 4 12.02 11.11 -24.25
CA GLN A 4 11.30 10.27 -25.21
C GLN A 4 11.68 8.79 -25.11
N ARG A 5 12.97 8.49 -24.84
CA ARG A 5 13.46 7.12 -24.70
C ARG A 5 12.80 6.38 -23.54
N GLU A 6 12.55 7.05 -22.42
CA GLU A 6 11.88 6.46 -21.26
C GLU A 6 10.44 6.07 -21.59
N LEU A 7 9.67 6.95 -22.24
CA LEU A 7 8.28 6.62 -22.60
C LEU A 7 8.18 5.39 -23.53
N TYR A 8 9.11 5.24 -24.49
CA TYR A 8 9.14 4.06 -25.34
C TYR A 8 9.42 2.78 -24.57
N ILE A 9 10.36 2.83 -23.61
CA ILE A 9 10.67 1.67 -22.75
C ILE A 9 9.44 1.24 -21.96
N PHE A 10 8.74 2.20 -21.36
CA PHE A 10 7.56 1.91 -20.53
C PHE A 10 6.40 1.38 -21.36
N THR A 11 6.18 1.98 -22.53
CA THR A 11 5.19 1.49 -23.51
C THR A 11 5.48 0.05 -23.92
N LEU A 12 6.75 -0.24 -24.25
CA LEU A 12 7.18 -1.58 -24.65
C LEU A 12 6.98 -2.58 -23.52
N ILE A 13 7.33 -2.24 -22.28
CA ILE A 13 7.13 -3.09 -21.11
C ILE A 13 5.64 -3.38 -20.92
N GLY A 14 4.77 -2.37 -20.96
CA GLY A 14 3.33 -2.55 -20.80
C GLY A 14 2.72 -3.44 -21.89
N LEU A 15 3.14 -3.24 -23.14
CA LEU A 15 2.68 -4.04 -24.28
C LEU A 15 3.16 -5.49 -24.18
N LEU A 16 4.45 -5.72 -23.90
CA LEU A 16 4.99 -7.07 -23.72
C LEU A 16 4.34 -7.77 -22.53
N LEU A 17 4.17 -7.08 -21.40
CA LEU A 17 3.47 -7.62 -20.23
C LEU A 17 2.05 -8.04 -20.58
N GLY A 18 1.29 -7.16 -21.23
CA GLY A 18 -0.08 -7.44 -21.66
C GLY A 18 -0.14 -8.68 -22.55
N ILE A 19 0.70 -8.76 -23.57
CA ILE A 19 0.74 -9.91 -24.51
C ILE A 19 1.14 -11.20 -23.79
N ILE A 20 2.16 -11.16 -22.93
CA ILE A 20 2.62 -12.35 -22.21
C ILE A 20 1.52 -12.88 -21.28
N VAL A 21 0.86 -12.00 -20.53
CA VAL A 21 -0.25 -12.38 -19.65
C VAL A 21 -1.42 -12.93 -20.46
N ASP A 22 -1.78 -12.30 -21.59
CA ASP A 22 -2.82 -12.79 -22.49
C ASP A 22 -2.50 -14.21 -23.00
N ILE A 23 -1.29 -14.45 -23.51
CA ILE A 23 -0.85 -15.77 -23.99
C ILE A 23 -0.93 -16.83 -22.89
N LEU A 24 -0.53 -16.49 -21.66
CA LEU A 24 -0.59 -17.41 -20.53
C LEU A 24 -2.05 -17.78 -20.18
N ILE A 25 -2.96 -16.79 -20.22
CA ILE A 25 -4.40 -17.01 -19.99
C ILE A 25 -4.99 -17.92 -21.07
N ARG A 26 -4.69 -17.64 -22.35
CA ARG A 26 -5.14 -18.45 -23.49
C ARG A 26 -4.66 -19.89 -23.44
N ASN A 27 -3.42 -20.10 -22.99
CA ASN A 27 -2.82 -21.44 -22.86
C ASN A 27 -3.31 -22.19 -21.61
N HIS A 28 -4.33 -21.68 -20.91
CA HIS A 28 -4.88 -22.24 -19.66
C HIS A 28 -3.81 -22.50 -18.59
N ASN A 29 -2.70 -21.76 -18.61
CA ASN A 29 -1.70 -21.84 -17.55
C ASN A 29 -2.23 -21.02 -16.37
N THR A 30 -2.99 -21.65 -15.47
CA THR A 30 -3.69 -20.96 -14.36
C THR A 30 -2.79 -20.70 -13.13
N THR A 31 -1.47 -20.86 -13.27
CA THR A 31 -0.55 -20.65 -12.15
C THR A 31 -0.40 -19.16 -11.82
N VAL A 32 -1.17 -18.70 -10.83
CA VAL A 32 -1.14 -17.32 -10.27
C VAL A 32 0.29 -16.86 -9.99
N PHE A 33 1.15 -17.77 -9.55
CA PHE A 33 2.59 -17.55 -9.38
C PHE A 33 3.25 -16.95 -10.62
N ILE A 34 3.08 -17.56 -11.81
CA ILE A 34 3.76 -17.11 -13.04
C ILE A 34 3.28 -15.72 -13.44
N TYR A 35 1.97 -15.47 -13.40
CA TYR A 35 1.42 -14.13 -13.64
C TYR A 35 2.00 -13.10 -12.69
N SER A 36 2.12 -13.46 -11.41
CA SER A 36 2.63 -12.56 -10.37
C SER A 36 4.11 -12.26 -10.57
N VAL A 37 4.95 -13.26 -10.87
CA VAL A 37 6.38 -13.03 -11.18
C VAL A 37 6.54 -12.01 -12.30
N ILE A 38 5.83 -12.19 -13.42
CA ILE A 38 6.02 -11.38 -14.63
C ILE A 38 5.46 -9.96 -14.45
N THR A 39 4.30 -9.83 -13.80
CA THR A 39 3.68 -8.52 -13.49
C THR A 39 4.51 -7.75 -12.49
N LEU A 40 4.91 -8.39 -11.37
CA LEU A 40 5.74 -7.76 -10.35
C LEU A 40 7.11 -7.37 -10.87
N PHE A 41 7.73 -8.19 -11.73
CA PHE A 41 8.99 -7.84 -12.38
C PHE A 41 8.86 -6.54 -13.17
N SER A 42 7.86 -6.48 -14.05
CA SER A 42 7.60 -5.30 -14.89
C SER A 42 7.34 -4.06 -14.04
N ILE A 43 6.51 -4.18 -13.00
CA ILE A 43 6.16 -3.07 -12.10
C ILE A 43 7.38 -2.60 -11.30
N LEU A 44 8.12 -3.50 -10.66
CA LEU A 44 9.29 -3.15 -9.84
C LEU A 44 10.40 -2.50 -10.67
N PHE A 45 10.64 -3.05 -11.87
CA PHE A 45 11.55 -2.47 -12.84
C PHE A 45 11.12 -1.06 -13.25
N ALA A 46 9.86 -0.89 -13.65
CA ALA A 46 9.33 0.41 -14.07
C ALA A 46 9.43 1.43 -12.93
N LEU A 47 8.93 1.12 -11.73
CA LEU A 47 8.92 2.05 -10.61
C LEU A 47 10.32 2.44 -10.10
N THR A 48 11.31 1.56 -10.25
CA THR A 48 12.68 1.81 -9.80
C THR A 48 13.62 2.19 -10.95
N TYR A 49 13.05 2.50 -12.13
CA TYR A 49 13.83 2.74 -13.34
C TYR A 49 14.80 3.91 -13.17
N ASN A 50 16.07 3.63 -13.40
CA ASN A 50 17.14 4.61 -13.45
C ASN A 50 18.13 4.22 -14.55
N ASN A 51 18.50 5.16 -15.41
CA ASN A 51 19.38 4.95 -16.57
C ASN A 51 20.82 4.55 -16.20
N ILE A 52 21.23 4.66 -14.93
CA ILE A 52 22.64 4.54 -14.51
C ILE A 52 23.11 3.08 -14.35
N HIS A 53 22.25 2.18 -13.84
CA HIS A 53 22.63 0.79 -13.50
C HIS A 53 21.62 -0.26 -13.99
N LEU A 54 21.34 -0.25 -15.29
CA LEU A 54 20.27 -1.04 -15.91
C LEU A 54 20.39 -2.55 -15.67
N LEU A 55 21.59 -3.14 -15.77
CA LEU A 55 21.76 -4.59 -15.59
C LEU A 55 21.53 -5.04 -14.15
N ARG A 56 22.00 -4.25 -13.17
CA ARG A 56 21.73 -4.48 -11.74
C ARG A 56 20.24 -4.35 -11.46
N LEU A 57 19.60 -3.30 -12.00
CA LEU A 57 18.16 -3.08 -11.86
C LEU A 57 17.33 -4.24 -12.41
N LEU A 58 17.64 -4.72 -13.63
CA LEU A 58 16.97 -5.90 -14.20
C LEU A 58 17.10 -7.11 -13.28
N GLY A 59 18.33 -7.42 -12.85
CA GLY A 59 18.60 -8.58 -12.00
C GLY A 59 17.88 -8.51 -10.65
N THR A 60 17.95 -7.38 -9.95
CA THR A 60 17.32 -7.26 -8.63
C THR A 60 15.80 -7.13 -8.70
N SER A 61 15.24 -6.49 -9.74
CA SER A 61 13.78 -6.47 -9.95
C SER A 61 13.25 -7.88 -10.21
N PHE A 62 13.98 -8.70 -10.97
CA PHE A 62 13.61 -10.09 -11.21
C PHE A 62 13.69 -10.93 -9.93
N LEU A 63 14.81 -10.85 -9.21
CA LEU A 63 14.99 -11.57 -7.95
C LEU A 63 13.94 -11.19 -6.92
N LEU A 64 13.62 -9.89 -6.81
CA LEU A 64 12.61 -9.41 -5.89
C LEU A 64 11.20 -9.82 -6.32
N ALA A 65 10.86 -9.73 -7.61
CA ALA A 65 9.58 -10.20 -8.12
C ALA A 65 9.38 -11.69 -7.88
N PHE A 66 10.42 -12.48 -8.12
CA PHE A 66 10.45 -13.89 -7.79
C PHE A 66 10.19 -14.11 -6.30
N PHE A 67 10.95 -13.47 -5.42
CA PHE A 67 10.76 -13.54 -3.97
C PHE A 67 9.32 -13.19 -3.56
N LEU A 68 8.80 -12.03 -4.00
CA LEU A 68 7.46 -11.57 -3.62
C LEU A 68 6.32 -12.45 -4.15
N SER A 69 6.58 -13.23 -5.20
CA SER A 69 5.60 -14.16 -5.77
C SER A 69 5.57 -15.54 -5.10
N ILE A 70 6.62 -15.95 -4.36
CA ILE A 70 6.70 -17.28 -3.72
C ILE A 70 5.49 -17.59 -2.83
N PRO A 71 4.93 -16.66 -2.04
CA PRO A 71 3.70 -16.90 -1.29
C PRO A 71 2.49 -17.34 -2.11
N LEU A 72 2.55 -17.22 -3.44
CA LEU A 72 1.51 -17.62 -4.40
C LEU A 72 1.83 -18.98 -5.08
N PHE A 73 2.95 -19.62 -4.74
CA PHE A 73 3.37 -20.94 -5.23
C PHE A 73 2.82 -22.04 -4.33
N PRO A 74 2.57 -23.27 -4.82
CA PRO A 74 1.63 -23.59 -5.87
C PRO A 74 0.19 -23.61 -5.30
N LEU A 75 -0.68 -22.72 -5.77
CA LEU A 75 -2.13 -22.84 -5.52
C LEU A 75 -2.68 -24.04 -6.30
N GLN A 76 -2.65 -25.25 -5.70
CA GLN A 76 -3.43 -26.40 -6.19
C GLN A 76 -4.86 -26.25 -5.66
N ILE A 77 -5.83 -26.13 -6.59
CA ILE A 77 -7.26 -25.87 -6.35
C ILE A 77 -7.92 -27.10 -5.70
N ASN A 78 -7.60 -27.39 -4.43
CA ASN A 78 -8.28 -28.37 -3.59
C ASN A 78 -8.28 -27.88 -2.13
N TYR A 79 -8.68 -26.62 -1.96
CA TYR A 79 -8.60 -25.91 -0.69
C TYR A 79 -9.80 -26.19 0.23
N SER A 80 -9.51 -26.31 1.53
CA SER A 80 -10.51 -26.25 2.58
C SER A 80 -11.03 -24.82 2.72
N ILE A 81 -12.22 -24.63 3.32
CA ILE A 81 -12.80 -23.28 3.55
C ILE A 81 -11.83 -22.34 4.29
N ARG A 82 -10.92 -22.85 5.12
CA ARG A 82 -9.95 -22.04 5.88
C ARG A 82 -8.83 -21.48 5.01
N ASP A 83 -8.35 -22.25 4.04
CA ASP A 83 -7.30 -21.80 3.12
C ASP A 83 -7.82 -20.67 2.21
N TYR A 84 -9.12 -20.70 1.87
CA TYR A 84 -9.77 -19.59 1.19
C TYR A 84 -9.78 -18.31 2.03
N ILE A 85 -10.02 -18.41 3.35
CA ILE A 85 -9.98 -17.25 4.25
C ILE A 85 -8.56 -16.68 4.31
N HIS A 86 -7.55 -17.54 4.48
CA HIS A 86 -6.14 -17.11 4.55
C HIS A 86 -5.68 -16.42 3.24
N PHE A 87 -6.05 -16.98 2.09
CA PHE A 87 -5.80 -16.34 0.80
C PHE A 87 -6.56 -15.02 0.66
N PHE A 88 -7.82 -14.99 1.09
CA PHE A 88 -8.66 -13.79 1.04
C PHE A 88 -8.16 -12.67 1.96
N THR A 89 -7.55 -12.99 3.11
CA THR A 89 -6.92 -12.00 4.00
C THR A 89 -5.55 -11.56 3.49
N PHE A 90 -4.84 -12.40 2.75
CA PHE A 90 -3.59 -12.04 2.07
C PHE A 90 -3.81 -11.09 0.89
N PHE A 91 -4.87 -11.31 0.09
CA PHE A 91 -5.11 -10.58 -1.15
C PHE A 91 -5.15 -9.04 -1.00
N PRO A 92 -5.83 -8.45 0.01
CA PRO A 92 -5.76 -7.02 0.30
C PRO A 92 -4.39 -6.54 0.77
N GLY A 93 -3.60 -7.41 1.42
CA GLY A 93 -2.25 -7.09 1.91
C GLY A 93 -1.17 -7.17 0.85
N LEU A 94 -1.38 -7.97 -0.20
CA LEU A 94 -0.42 -8.18 -1.29
C LEU A 94 0.05 -6.86 -1.95
N PRO A 95 -0.83 -5.89 -2.29
CA PRO A 95 -0.39 -4.59 -2.80
C PRO A 95 0.54 -3.85 -1.82
N PHE A 96 0.23 -3.88 -0.53
CA PHE A 96 1.06 -3.24 0.51
C PHE A 96 2.39 -3.97 0.69
N PHE A 97 2.39 -5.30 0.67
CA PHE A 97 3.57 -6.14 0.74
C PHE A 97 4.55 -5.83 -0.41
N VAL A 98 4.03 -5.80 -1.64
CA VAL A 98 4.78 -5.43 -2.85
C VAL A 98 5.27 -3.98 -2.77
N TYR A 99 4.41 -3.07 -2.31
CA TYR A 99 4.73 -1.65 -2.20
C TYR A 99 5.84 -1.37 -1.19
N VAL A 100 5.79 -1.98 0.00
CA VAL A 100 6.84 -1.82 1.01
C VAL A 100 8.16 -2.40 0.50
N ALA A 101 8.13 -3.59 -0.11
CA ALA A 101 9.31 -4.19 -0.73
C ALA A 101 9.88 -3.33 -1.87
N HIS A 102 9.01 -2.73 -2.69
CA HIS A 102 9.41 -1.76 -3.71
C HIS A 102 10.11 -0.54 -3.09
N CYS A 103 9.63 -0.01 -1.96
CA CYS A 103 10.26 1.14 -1.32
C CYS A 103 11.70 0.82 -0.87
N PHE A 104 11.95 -0.38 -0.34
CA PHE A 104 13.29 -0.85 -0.02
C PHE A 104 14.16 -1.05 -1.27
N HIS A 105 13.58 -1.61 -2.33
CA HIS A 105 14.24 -1.78 -3.62
C HIS A 105 14.64 -0.44 -4.24
N TYR A 106 13.73 0.54 -4.21
CA TYR A 106 13.98 1.91 -4.65
C TYR A 106 15.13 2.53 -3.87
N ALA A 107 15.09 2.46 -2.54
CA ALA A 107 16.14 3.04 -1.71
C ALA A 107 17.52 2.37 -1.94
N PHE A 108 17.55 1.06 -2.17
CA PHE A 108 18.78 0.34 -2.53
C PHE A 108 19.42 0.82 -3.84
N HIS A 109 18.61 1.12 -4.86
CA HIS A 109 19.10 1.65 -6.14
C HIS A 109 19.42 3.13 -6.08
N HIS A 110 18.65 3.90 -5.31
CA HIS A 110 18.86 5.33 -5.13
C HIS A 110 20.15 5.60 -4.32
N ASP A 111 20.33 4.90 -3.20
CA ASP A 111 21.48 5.10 -2.31
C ASP A 111 22.72 4.34 -2.79
N ASN A 112 22.56 3.46 -3.78
CA ASN A 112 23.60 2.57 -4.30
C ASN A 112 24.32 1.74 -3.22
N THR A 113 23.67 1.52 -2.08
CA THR A 113 24.23 0.79 -0.93
C THR A 113 23.17 -0.13 -0.33
N TRP A 114 23.62 -1.16 0.39
CA TRP A 114 22.75 -2.08 1.13
C TRP A 114 22.15 -1.44 2.40
N ARG A 115 22.77 -0.36 2.90
CA ARG A 115 22.29 0.38 4.06
C ARG A 115 21.25 1.40 3.60
N VAL A 116 19.99 1.00 3.63
CA VAL A 116 18.86 1.85 3.24
C VAL A 116 18.75 3.04 4.19
N SER A 117 18.90 4.25 3.66
CA SER A 117 18.65 5.46 4.44
C SER A 117 17.15 5.69 4.62
N TYR A 118 16.77 6.19 5.80
CA TYR A 118 15.37 6.51 6.06
C TYR A 118 14.84 7.62 5.12
N SER A 119 15.69 8.59 4.76
CA SER A 119 15.36 9.65 3.80
C SER A 119 14.96 9.10 2.44
N SER A 120 15.70 8.11 1.93
CA SER A 120 15.40 7.51 0.63
C SER A 120 14.20 6.57 0.70
N LEU A 121 14.00 5.86 1.81
CA LEU A 121 12.80 5.07 2.04
C LEU A 121 11.55 5.98 2.12
N PHE A 122 11.65 7.09 2.85
CA PHE A 122 10.59 8.10 2.94
C PHE A 122 10.29 8.67 1.55
N ALA A 123 11.32 9.02 0.79
CA ALA A 123 11.16 9.50 -0.57
C ALA A 123 10.47 8.46 -1.47
N ALA A 124 10.84 7.18 -1.36
CA ALA A 124 10.22 6.09 -2.11
C ALA A 124 8.72 5.99 -1.83
N VAL A 125 8.34 5.91 -0.54
CA VAL A 125 6.94 5.83 -0.11
C VAL A 125 6.16 7.02 -0.69
N TRP A 126 6.64 8.23 -0.47
CA TRP A 126 5.85 9.42 -0.78
C TRP A 126 5.94 9.88 -2.23
N ASN A 127 6.90 9.40 -3.03
CA ASN A 127 6.94 9.64 -4.48
C ASN A 127 6.13 8.61 -5.26
N THR A 128 6.11 7.35 -4.81
CA THR A 128 5.42 6.29 -5.54
C THR A 128 3.90 6.45 -5.51
N ILE A 129 3.33 6.96 -4.42
CA ILE A 129 1.89 7.26 -4.33
C ILE A 129 1.41 8.22 -5.45
N PRO A 130 1.94 9.46 -5.57
CA PRO A 130 1.52 10.38 -6.63
C PRO A 130 1.86 9.87 -8.04
N LEU A 131 2.95 9.11 -8.20
CA LEU A 131 3.31 8.50 -9.48
C LEU A 131 2.25 7.46 -9.93
N LEU A 132 1.87 6.54 -9.06
CA LEU A 132 0.81 5.56 -9.33
C LEU A 132 -0.55 6.24 -9.58
N PHE A 133 -0.83 7.33 -8.86
CA PHE A 133 -2.03 8.12 -9.04
C PHE A 133 -2.09 8.77 -10.43
N ILE A 134 -0.99 9.40 -10.88
CA ILE A 134 -0.91 9.98 -12.22
C ILE A 134 -1.02 8.91 -13.31
N ALA A 135 -0.36 7.77 -13.14
CA ALA A 135 -0.49 6.66 -14.10
C ALA A 135 -1.93 6.15 -14.20
N SER A 136 -2.64 6.08 -13.07
CA SER A 136 -4.05 5.69 -13.02
C SER A 136 -4.97 6.72 -13.68
N ILE A 137 -4.76 8.02 -13.44
CA ILE A 137 -5.48 9.10 -14.13
C ILE A 137 -5.26 9.03 -15.64
N PHE A 138 -3.99 8.93 -16.06
CA PHE A 138 -3.65 8.84 -17.48
C PHE A 138 -4.35 7.65 -18.15
N SER A 139 -4.24 6.46 -17.54
CA SER A 139 -4.89 5.26 -18.05
C SER A 139 -6.42 5.42 -18.12
N SER A 140 -7.03 6.03 -17.10
CA SER A 140 -8.48 6.26 -17.05
C SER A 140 -8.96 7.24 -18.14
N LEU A 141 -8.23 8.34 -18.35
CA LEU A 141 -8.52 9.31 -19.40
C LEU A 141 -8.31 8.72 -20.80
N ALA A 142 -7.25 7.95 -21.00
CA ALA A 142 -7.00 7.28 -22.27
C ALA A 142 -8.09 6.24 -22.59
N ASN A 143 -8.51 5.46 -21.61
CA ASN A 143 -9.65 4.55 -21.77
C ASN A 143 -10.95 5.31 -22.10
N LEU A 144 -11.21 6.46 -21.45
CA LEU A 144 -12.36 7.29 -21.78
C LEU A 144 -12.35 7.75 -23.25
N LEU A 145 -11.20 8.16 -23.77
CA LEU A 145 -11.05 8.54 -25.18
C LEU A 145 -11.35 7.37 -26.13
N ILE A 146 -10.93 6.15 -25.77
CA ILE A 146 -11.21 4.95 -26.55
C ILE A 146 -12.70 4.61 -26.54
N VAL A 147 -13.36 4.74 -25.39
CA VAL A 147 -14.81 4.57 -25.27
C VAL A 147 -15.55 5.60 -26.12
N LEU A 148 -15.13 6.87 -26.11
CA LEU A 148 -15.70 7.90 -26.98
C LEU A 148 -15.47 7.55 -28.46
N GLY A 149 -14.29 7.05 -28.82
CA GLY A 149 -14.02 6.51 -30.16
C GLY A 149 -14.99 5.39 -30.53
N ALA A 150 -15.27 4.47 -29.60
CA ALA A 150 -16.23 3.39 -29.83
C ALA A 150 -17.65 3.92 -30.09
N PHE A 151 -18.06 4.99 -29.41
CA PHE A 151 -19.33 5.68 -29.71
C PHE A 151 -19.33 6.31 -31.10
N VAL A 152 -18.25 6.94 -31.53
CA VAL A 152 -18.14 7.51 -32.89
C VAL A 152 -18.30 6.42 -33.95
N PHE A 153 -17.67 5.26 -33.79
CA PHE A 153 -17.86 4.12 -34.70
C PHE A 153 -19.34 3.68 -34.75
N LYS A 154 -19.99 3.63 -33.59
CA LYS A 154 -21.40 3.27 -33.49
C LYS A 154 -22.33 4.26 -34.19
N THR A 155 -22.00 5.56 -34.16
CA THR A 155 -22.81 6.58 -34.86
C THR A 155 -22.80 6.43 -36.37
N VAL A 156 -21.75 5.85 -36.96
CA VAL A 156 -21.69 5.56 -38.41
C VAL A 156 -22.13 4.13 -38.74
N GLY A 157 -22.75 3.43 -37.79
CA GLY A 157 -23.27 2.07 -37.96
C GLY A 157 -22.25 0.94 -37.79
N SER A 158 -21.04 1.22 -37.31
CA SER A 158 -20.01 0.20 -37.06
C SER A 158 -19.91 -0.15 -35.58
N ASN A 159 -20.12 -1.42 -35.23
CA ASN A 159 -19.94 -1.91 -33.85
C ASN A 159 -18.50 -2.37 -33.56
N TYR A 160 -17.59 -2.31 -34.53
CA TYR A 160 -16.27 -2.94 -34.43
C TYR A 160 -15.48 -2.55 -33.16
N LEU A 161 -15.28 -1.24 -32.94
CA LEU A 161 -14.50 -0.76 -31.79
C LEU A 161 -15.25 -0.94 -30.47
N TRP A 162 -16.59 -0.89 -30.50
CA TRP A 162 -17.43 -1.18 -29.34
C TRP A 162 -17.24 -2.63 -28.89
N ASP A 163 -17.35 -3.57 -29.83
CA ASP A 163 -17.25 -4.98 -29.53
C ASP A 163 -15.83 -5.34 -29.09
N LEU A 164 -14.82 -4.74 -29.73
CA LEU A 164 -13.43 -4.90 -29.35
C LEU A 164 -13.14 -4.41 -27.92
N TYR A 165 -13.67 -3.26 -27.51
CA TYR A 165 -13.38 -2.71 -26.19
C TYR A 165 -14.17 -3.37 -25.05
N PHE A 166 -15.47 -3.66 -25.27
CA PHE A 166 -16.35 -4.16 -24.21
C PHE A 166 -16.41 -5.69 -24.11
N TYR A 167 -16.24 -6.42 -25.22
CA TYR A 167 -16.42 -7.87 -25.24
C TYR A 167 -15.12 -8.66 -25.42
N ASN A 168 -14.06 -8.04 -25.93
CA ASN A 168 -12.75 -8.69 -26.06
C ASN A 168 -11.88 -8.46 -24.81
N HIS A 169 -11.81 -9.47 -23.95
CA HIS A 169 -11.05 -9.44 -22.69
C HIS A 169 -9.54 -9.28 -22.93
N ASP A 170 -9.03 -9.93 -23.97
CA ASP A 170 -7.62 -9.95 -24.36
C ASP A 170 -7.16 -8.54 -24.76
N PHE A 171 -7.92 -7.91 -25.66
CA PHE A 171 -7.69 -6.54 -26.08
C PHE A 171 -7.70 -5.60 -24.89
N LYS A 172 -8.70 -5.72 -24.01
CA LYS A 172 -8.81 -4.87 -22.81
C LYS A 172 -7.61 -5.05 -21.88
N LEU A 173 -7.13 -6.26 -21.70
CA LEU A 173 -5.97 -6.55 -20.84
C LEU A 173 -4.69 -5.93 -21.41
N VAL A 174 -4.39 -6.17 -22.69
CA VAL A 174 -3.20 -5.60 -23.35
C VAL A 174 -3.28 -4.08 -23.38
N LEU A 175 -4.45 -3.53 -23.68
CA LEU A 175 -4.66 -2.09 -23.73
C LEU A 175 -4.45 -1.44 -22.36
N ASN A 176 -5.10 -1.93 -21.31
CA ASN A 176 -5.03 -1.32 -19.98
C ASN A 176 -3.63 -1.40 -19.37
N THR A 177 -2.94 -2.53 -19.55
CA THR A 177 -1.55 -2.69 -19.11
C THR A 177 -0.62 -1.72 -19.84
N THR A 178 -0.77 -1.61 -21.17
CA THR A 178 0.02 -0.66 -21.98
C THR A 178 -0.22 0.79 -21.56
N LEU A 179 -1.49 1.21 -21.45
CA LEU A 179 -1.86 2.58 -21.07
C LEU A 179 -1.40 2.94 -19.66
N PHE A 180 -1.47 2.00 -18.71
CA PHE A 180 -0.98 2.23 -17.35
C PHE A 180 0.53 2.46 -17.31
N PHE A 181 1.32 1.63 -18.01
CA PHE A 181 2.77 1.82 -18.08
C PHE A 181 3.16 3.07 -18.85
N MET A 182 2.45 3.43 -19.92
CA MET A 182 2.59 4.74 -20.56
C MET A 182 2.40 5.87 -19.54
N GLY A 183 1.37 5.78 -18.70
CA GLY A 183 1.11 6.73 -17.62
C GLY A 183 2.25 6.81 -16.59
N LEU A 184 2.86 5.67 -16.23
CA LEU A 184 4.08 5.65 -15.40
C LEU A 184 5.23 6.39 -16.09
N GLY A 185 5.44 6.14 -17.39
CA GLY A 185 6.47 6.83 -18.18
C GLY A 185 6.25 8.34 -18.23
N VAL A 186 5.01 8.80 -18.44
CA VAL A 186 4.64 10.23 -18.40
C VAL A 186 4.93 10.83 -17.02
N GLY A 187 4.59 10.12 -15.94
CA GLY A 187 4.87 10.57 -14.58
C GLY A 187 6.37 10.68 -14.29
N GLN A 188 7.18 9.71 -14.73
CA GLN A 188 8.62 9.71 -14.53
C GLN A 188 9.36 10.79 -15.31
N GLN A 189 8.95 11.05 -16.55
CA GLN A 189 9.48 12.19 -17.33
C GLN A 189 9.29 13.53 -16.61
N ASN A 190 8.24 13.63 -15.79
CA ASN A 190 7.86 14.82 -15.05
C ASN A 190 8.10 14.66 -13.55
N ILE A 191 9.21 14.02 -13.15
CA ILE A 191 9.51 13.70 -11.75
C ILE A 191 9.49 14.93 -10.82
N ASN A 192 9.82 16.11 -11.33
CA ASN A 192 9.71 17.37 -10.57
C ASN A 192 8.27 17.67 -10.16
N ILE A 193 7.27 17.37 -11.01
CA ILE A 193 5.85 17.50 -10.68
C ILE A 193 5.48 16.49 -9.59
N ILE A 194 5.97 15.25 -9.68
CA ILE A 194 5.77 14.23 -8.64
C ILE A 194 6.29 14.72 -7.28
N HIS A 195 7.49 15.30 -7.25
CA HIS A 195 8.06 15.88 -6.03
C HIS A 195 7.24 17.05 -5.49
N ASN A 196 6.73 17.93 -6.36
CA ASN A 196 5.85 19.04 -5.97
C ASN A 196 4.51 18.54 -5.42
N MET A 197 3.91 17.50 -6.03
CA MET A 197 2.69 16.88 -5.54
C MET A 197 2.90 16.22 -4.18
N ARG A 198 4.02 15.50 -4.00
CA ARG A 198 4.43 14.99 -2.69
C ARG A 198 4.51 16.11 -1.66
N PHE A 199 5.22 17.19 -1.97
CA PHE A 199 5.38 18.33 -1.07
C PHE A 199 4.02 18.94 -0.68
N LEU A 200 3.13 19.13 -1.66
CA LEU A 200 1.77 19.63 -1.42
C LEU A 200 0.97 18.68 -0.53
N LEU A 201 0.99 17.38 -0.82
CA LEU A 201 0.29 16.35 -0.03
C LEU A 201 0.76 16.36 1.42
N LEU A 202 2.07 16.30 1.65
CA LEU A 202 2.67 16.35 2.99
C LEU A 202 2.31 17.65 3.72
N ARG A 203 2.24 18.78 3.02
CA ARG A 203 1.87 20.07 3.60
C ARG A 203 0.39 20.15 3.98
N ILE A 204 -0.51 19.58 3.17
CA ILE A 204 -1.93 19.45 3.51
C ILE A 204 -2.07 18.61 4.79
N MET A 205 -1.41 17.44 4.82
CA MET A 205 -1.44 16.54 5.97
C MET A 205 -0.84 17.17 7.22
N TYR A 206 0.24 17.95 7.07
CA TYR A 206 0.82 18.75 8.14
C TYR A 206 -0.28 19.63 8.76
N TYR A 207 -0.93 20.52 8.01
CA TYR A 207 -1.95 21.42 8.56
C TYR A 207 -3.21 20.72 9.10
N LEU A 208 -3.58 19.56 8.56
CA LEU A 208 -4.72 18.78 9.05
C LEU A 208 -4.40 17.93 10.30
N PHE A 209 -3.11 17.69 10.61
CA PHE A 209 -2.70 16.84 11.72
C PHE A 209 -3.17 17.33 13.10
N PRO A 210 -3.09 18.64 13.45
CA PRO A 210 -3.66 19.17 14.68
C PRO A 210 -5.15 18.88 14.87
N LEU A 211 -5.94 18.97 13.78
CA LEU A 211 -7.37 18.70 13.81
C LEU A 211 -7.62 17.21 14.07
N LEU A 212 -6.91 16.33 13.38
CA LEU A 212 -6.98 14.89 13.60
C LEU A 212 -6.62 14.52 15.05
N ALA A 213 -5.56 15.12 15.58
CA ALA A 213 -5.13 14.93 16.96
C ALA A 213 -6.21 15.38 17.96
N ALA A 214 -6.82 16.54 17.77
CA ALA A 214 -7.90 17.04 18.62
C ALA A 214 -9.12 16.12 18.62
N ILE A 215 -9.59 15.70 17.43
CA ILE A 215 -10.71 14.76 17.30
C ILE A 215 -10.39 13.43 17.98
N SER A 216 -9.18 12.92 17.79
CA SER A 216 -8.75 11.65 18.37
C SER A 216 -8.65 11.69 19.89
N ILE A 217 -8.13 12.78 20.47
CA ILE A 217 -8.07 12.99 21.92
C ILE A 217 -9.48 13.10 22.51
N LEU A 218 -10.35 13.89 21.88
CA LEU A 218 -11.74 14.03 22.30
C LEU A 218 -12.45 12.68 22.27
N TYR A 219 -12.31 11.92 21.17
CA TYR A 219 -12.88 10.59 21.05
C TYR A 219 -12.35 9.64 22.12
N PHE A 220 -11.04 9.63 22.37
CA PHE A 220 -10.43 8.80 23.42
C PHE A 220 -11.03 9.09 24.80
N ILE A 221 -11.17 10.36 25.18
CA ILE A 221 -11.75 10.77 26.46
C ILE A 221 -13.22 10.35 26.54
N LEU A 222 -14.03 10.73 25.55
CA LEU A 222 -15.47 10.41 25.54
C LEU A 222 -15.71 8.90 25.57
N TYR A 223 -14.96 8.15 24.77
CA TYR A 223 -15.11 6.71 24.66
C TYR A 223 -14.71 6.00 25.95
N THR A 224 -13.57 6.37 26.55
CA THR A 224 -13.12 5.75 27.81
C THR A 224 -14.09 6.09 28.96
N SER A 225 -14.52 7.35 29.10
CA SER A 225 -15.53 7.74 30.10
C SER A 225 -16.86 7.00 29.93
N HIS A 226 -17.35 6.86 28.69
CA HIS A 226 -18.58 6.14 28.39
C HIS A 226 -18.46 4.64 28.70
N SER A 227 -17.33 4.03 28.34
CA SER A 227 -17.07 2.62 28.60
C SER A 227 -17.01 2.30 30.10
N PHE A 228 -16.50 3.21 30.95
CA PHE A 228 -16.55 3.05 32.40
C PHE A 228 -17.97 3.19 32.97
N SER A 229 -18.83 3.98 32.33
CA SER A 229 -20.21 4.20 32.77
C SER A 229 -21.18 3.09 32.35
N SER A 230 -20.71 1.99 31.74
CA SER A 230 -21.54 0.88 31.20
C SER A 230 -22.64 1.35 30.24
N GLY A 231 -22.41 2.46 29.53
CA GLY A 231 -23.37 3.00 28.58
C GLY A 231 -23.50 2.11 27.34
N LYS A 232 -24.69 2.09 26.73
CA LYS A 232 -24.92 1.40 25.45
C LYS A 232 -24.05 2.02 24.35
N GLU A 233 -23.41 1.20 23.52
CA GLU A 233 -22.69 1.69 22.34
C GLU A 233 -23.72 2.07 21.25
N HIS A 234 -23.76 3.35 20.85
CA HIS A 234 -24.70 3.85 19.85
C HIS A 234 -24.27 3.54 18.41
N ILE A 235 -22.97 3.45 18.18
CA ILE A 235 -22.33 3.14 16.89
C ILE A 235 -21.20 2.16 17.18
N ASN A 236 -20.94 1.22 16.27
CA ASN A 236 -19.80 0.30 16.39
C ASN A 236 -18.49 1.12 16.50
N PRO A 237 -17.74 1.02 17.62
CA PRO A 237 -16.53 1.82 17.84
C PRO A 237 -15.46 1.62 16.76
N LEU A 238 -15.41 0.43 16.13
CA LEU A 238 -14.42 0.12 15.11
C LEU A 238 -14.54 1.01 13.86
N ILE A 239 -15.75 1.50 13.55
CA ILE A 239 -15.99 2.43 12.44
C ILE A 239 -15.20 3.74 12.65
N VAL A 240 -14.94 4.13 13.90
CA VAL A 240 -14.20 5.35 14.25
C VAL A 240 -12.75 5.03 14.59
N LEU A 241 -12.50 3.97 15.37
CA LEU A 241 -11.17 3.58 15.83
C LEU A 241 -10.21 3.25 14.67
N ILE A 242 -10.68 2.52 13.66
CA ILE A 242 -9.86 2.14 12.50
C ILE A 242 -9.36 3.37 11.73
N PRO A 243 -10.23 4.26 11.21
CA PRO A 243 -9.75 5.41 10.44
C PRO A 243 -8.94 6.39 11.28
N LEU A 244 -9.28 6.63 12.56
CA LEU A 244 -8.48 7.51 13.42
C LEU A 244 -7.08 6.94 13.67
N SER A 245 -6.97 5.63 13.91
CA SER A 245 -5.69 4.96 14.17
C SER A 245 -4.78 4.94 12.94
N ILE A 246 -5.31 4.52 11.78
CA ILE A 246 -4.54 4.45 10.53
C ILE A 246 -4.14 5.86 10.09
N SER A 247 -5.09 6.81 10.09
CA SER A 247 -4.78 8.20 9.75
C SER A 247 -3.78 8.80 10.71
N GLY A 248 -3.86 8.50 12.01
CA GLY A 248 -2.91 8.99 13.01
C GLY A 248 -1.47 8.57 12.72
N ILE A 249 -1.25 7.30 12.36
CA ILE A 249 0.07 6.78 11.97
C ILE A 249 0.57 7.46 10.70
N VAL A 250 -0.28 7.55 9.68
CA VAL A 250 0.07 8.10 8.36
C VAL A 250 0.34 9.61 8.47
N PHE A 251 -0.47 10.36 9.21
CA PHE A 251 -0.29 11.79 9.42
C PHE A 251 0.91 12.10 10.31
N PHE A 252 1.18 11.29 11.34
CA PHE A 252 2.41 11.47 12.11
C PHE A 252 3.65 11.25 11.24
N ASN A 253 3.64 10.22 10.38
CA ASN A 253 4.73 10.00 9.42
C ASN A 253 4.88 11.19 8.45
N ALA A 254 3.76 11.71 7.94
CA ALA A 254 3.75 12.88 7.06
C ALA A 254 4.19 14.18 7.76
N TYR A 255 3.86 14.33 9.05
CA TYR A 255 4.30 15.45 9.88
C TYR A 255 5.80 15.39 10.17
N PHE A 256 6.31 14.21 10.53
CA PHE A 256 7.73 13.99 10.82
C PHE A 256 8.61 14.03 9.57
N GLN A 257 8.06 13.61 8.43
CA GLN A 257 8.73 13.49 7.15
C GLN A 257 9.99 12.61 7.22
N ASP A 258 11.14 13.13 6.74
CA ASP A 258 12.47 12.54 6.87
C ASP A 258 13.22 13.04 8.12
N GLY A 259 12.59 13.89 8.95
CA GLY A 259 13.21 14.48 10.13
C GLY A 259 14.21 15.61 9.84
N SER A 260 14.37 16.04 8.59
CA SER A 260 15.26 17.15 8.23
C SER A 260 14.64 18.53 8.52
N ILE A 261 13.33 18.65 8.32
CA ILE A 261 12.58 19.90 8.47
C ILE A 261 12.15 20.07 9.93
N LYS A 262 12.49 21.22 10.53
CA LYS A 262 11.97 21.59 11.85
C LYS A 262 10.52 22.03 11.69
N SER A 263 9.66 21.57 12.61
CA SER A 263 8.26 22.01 12.61
C SER A 263 8.15 23.50 12.96
N ASP A 264 7.38 24.23 12.16
CA ASP A 264 7.04 25.64 12.35
C ASP A 264 5.94 25.86 13.40
N TYR A 265 5.45 24.80 14.05
CA TYR A 265 4.38 24.94 15.02
C TYR A 265 4.81 25.67 16.30
N PRO A 266 3.89 26.43 16.92
CA PRO A 266 4.12 27.01 18.23
C PRO A 266 4.32 25.89 19.27
N SER A 267 5.02 26.22 20.36
CA SER A 267 5.43 25.26 21.39
C SER A 267 4.25 24.49 22.01
N TRP A 268 3.13 25.16 22.29
CA TRP A 268 1.93 24.54 22.86
C TRP A 268 1.36 23.45 21.94
N LEU A 269 1.38 23.69 20.62
CA LEU A 269 0.86 22.73 19.65
C LEU A 269 1.81 21.54 19.51
N LYS A 270 3.13 21.78 19.53
CA LYS A 270 4.13 20.69 19.58
C LYS A 270 3.94 19.79 20.79
N ILE A 271 3.65 20.36 21.97
CA ILE A 271 3.36 19.60 23.19
C ILE A 271 2.07 18.80 23.02
N SER A 272 1.00 19.41 22.50
CA SER A 272 -0.27 18.71 22.22
C SER A 272 -0.07 17.51 21.28
N LEU A 273 0.70 17.68 20.20
CA LEU A 273 1.02 16.59 19.27
C LEU A 273 1.92 15.51 19.90
N ARG A 274 2.76 15.85 20.88
CA ARG A 274 3.50 14.86 21.68
C ARG A 274 2.56 14.02 22.54
N VAL A 275 1.63 14.65 23.24
CA VAL A 275 0.58 13.95 24.01
C VAL A 275 -0.25 13.06 23.10
N TYR A 276 -0.62 13.57 21.92
CA TYR A 276 -1.40 12.81 20.95
C TYR A 276 -0.74 11.49 20.53
N ARG A 277 0.60 11.41 20.39
CA ARG A 277 1.28 10.14 20.04
C ARG A 277 1.06 9.05 21.07
N VAL A 278 1.00 9.42 22.35
CA VAL A 278 0.68 8.48 23.45
C VAL A 278 -0.78 8.07 23.36
N VAL A 279 -1.69 9.02 23.10
CA VAL A 279 -3.11 8.73 22.87
C VAL A 279 -3.32 7.83 21.65
N LEU A 280 -2.57 8.03 20.56
CA LEU A 280 -2.61 7.20 19.36
C LEU A 280 -2.26 5.74 19.67
N PHE A 281 -1.24 5.49 20.51
CA PHE A 281 -0.94 4.14 20.96
C PHE A 281 -2.12 3.51 21.69
N PHE A 282 -2.73 4.23 22.64
CA PHE A 282 -3.92 3.73 23.34
C PHE A 282 -5.12 3.50 22.43
N LEU A 283 -5.35 4.36 21.44
CA LEU A 283 -6.39 4.16 20.42
C LEU A 283 -6.15 2.89 19.60
N VAL A 284 -4.91 2.65 19.17
CA VAL A 284 -4.52 1.44 18.44
C VAL A 284 -4.65 0.20 19.32
N SER A 285 -4.25 0.27 20.61
CA SER A 285 -4.43 -0.84 21.56
C SER A 285 -5.91 -1.15 21.78
N LEU A 286 -6.74 -0.11 21.92
CA LEU A 286 -8.19 -0.26 22.08
C LEU A 286 -8.85 -0.86 20.84
N MET A 287 -8.47 -0.38 19.65
CA MET A 287 -8.89 -0.95 18.36
C MET A 287 -8.52 -2.43 18.29
N THR A 288 -7.27 -2.76 18.61
CA THR A 288 -6.76 -4.14 18.58
C THR A 288 -7.51 -5.02 19.57
N TYR A 289 -7.73 -4.55 20.80
CA TYR A 289 -8.51 -5.26 21.82
C TYR A 289 -9.94 -5.54 21.34
N LYS A 290 -10.63 -4.54 20.79
CA LYS A 290 -12.01 -4.69 20.28
C LYS A 290 -12.10 -5.65 19.10
N ILE A 291 -11.11 -5.64 18.21
CA ILE A 291 -11.08 -6.58 17.09
C ILE A 291 -10.87 -8.01 17.62
N LEU A 292 -9.90 -8.22 18.53
CA LEU A 292 -9.62 -9.54 19.11
C LEU A 292 -10.73 -10.08 20.01
N SER A 293 -11.51 -9.20 20.66
CA SER A 293 -12.65 -9.60 21.48
C SER A 293 -13.85 -10.04 20.62
N ASN A 294 -14.04 -9.40 19.47
CA ASN A 294 -15.25 -9.56 18.67
C ASN A 294 -15.08 -10.52 17.48
N PHE A 295 -13.86 -10.71 17.00
CA PHE A 295 -13.57 -11.53 15.82
C PHE A 295 -12.49 -12.58 16.07
N LEU A 296 -12.60 -13.71 15.38
CA LEU A 296 -11.50 -14.65 15.17
C LEU A 296 -10.66 -14.17 14.00
N LEU A 297 -9.37 -13.92 14.24
CA LEU A 297 -8.44 -13.42 13.24
C LEU A 297 -7.59 -14.55 12.67
N ASP A 298 -7.40 -14.48 11.36
CA ASP A 298 -6.36 -15.20 10.64
C ASP A 298 -4.98 -14.55 10.86
N THR A 299 -3.91 -15.31 10.60
CA THR A 299 -2.51 -14.89 10.75
C THR A 299 -2.22 -13.58 10.02
N ASN A 300 -2.73 -13.37 8.81
CA ASN A 300 -2.45 -12.16 8.02
C ASN A 300 -3.05 -10.91 8.67
N THR A 301 -4.31 -10.98 9.08
CA THR A 301 -4.99 -9.87 9.78
C THR A 301 -4.31 -9.55 11.10
N PHE A 302 -3.84 -10.57 11.82
CA PHE A 302 -3.07 -10.37 13.04
C PHE A 302 -1.75 -9.63 12.77
N ILE A 303 -1.02 -9.97 11.71
CA ILE A 303 0.20 -9.25 11.30
C ILE A 303 -0.12 -7.77 11.01
N TYR A 304 -1.24 -7.46 10.35
CA TYR A 304 -1.64 -6.06 10.09
C TYR A 304 -1.88 -5.27 11.39
N LEU A 305 -2.55 -5.88 12.36
CA LEU A 305 -2.77 -5.26 13.67
C LEU A 305 -1.46 -5.07 14.43
N LEU A 306 -0.58 -6.07 14.39
CA LEU A 306 0.71 -6.01 15.06
C LEU A 306 1.60 -4.92 14.46
N VAL A 307 1.64 -4.78 13.14
CA VAL A 307 2.36 -3.70 12.44
C VAL A 307 1.82 -2.33 12.83
N THR A 308 0.50 -2.18 12.87
CA THR A 308 -0.17 -0.94 13.32
C THR A 308 0.23 -0.60 14.76
N LEU A 309 0.26 -1.61 15.64
CA LEU A 309 0.66 -1.48 17.04
C LEU A 309 2.15 -1.16 17.21
N LEU A 310 3.03 -1.73 16.39
CA LEU A 310 4.46 -1.43 16.41
C LEU A 310 4.73 0.02 16.00
N PHE A 311 4.09 0.51 14.93
CA PHE A 311 4.21 1.92 14.53
C PHE A 311 3.75 2.86 15.65
N SER A 312 2.56 2.62 16.23
CA SER A 312 2.03 3.50 17.28
C SER A 312 2.84 3.43 18.58
N LEU A 313 3.37 2.25 18.94
CA LEU A 313 4.26 2.07 20.09
C LEU A 313 5.57 2.85 19.91
N VAL A 314 6.23 2.72 18.75
CA VAL A 314 7.45 3.49 18.44
C VAL A 314 7.16 4.98 18.55
N TYR A 315 6.04 5.46 18.00
CA TYR A 315 5.65 6.87 18.04
C TYR A 315 5.35 7.35 19.46
N ALA A 316 4.74 6.52 20.31
CA ALA A 316 4.48 6.85 21.71
C ALA A 316 5.78 6.91 22.54
N ILE A 317 6.66 5.91 22.42
CA ILE A 317 7.96 5.89 23.14
C ILE A 317 8.77 7.14 22.78
N THR A 318 8.81 7.48 21.50
CA THR A 318 9.60 8.60 20.99
C THR A 318 9.05 9.97 21.44
N ALA A 319 7.81 10.05 21.96
CA ALA A 319 7.26 11.28 22.51
C ALA A 319 7.96 11.73 23.81
N PHE A 320 8.62 10.80 24.51
CA PHE A 320 9.35 11.05 25.75
C PHE A 320 10.86 11.27 25.55
N LEU A 321 11.35 11.22 24.31
CA LEU A 321 12.77 11.32 23.99
C LEU A 321 13.18 12.76 23.63
N ASN A 322 14.48 13.03 23.71
CA ASN A 322 15.05 14.27 23.15
C ASN A 322 15.07 14.21 21.61
N GLU A 323 15.20 15.35 20.93
CA GLU A 323 15.04 15.44 19.47
C GLU A 323 15.96 14.51 18.68
N ASN A 324 17.23 14.35 19.11
CA ASN A 324 18.19 13.49 18.42
C ASN A 324 17.83 12.00 18.55
N LYS A 325 17.48 11.55 19.76
CA LYS A 325 17.05 10.16 19.98
C LYS A 325 15.69 9.92 19.33
N GLU A 326 14.77 10.88 19.40
CA GLU A 326 13.47 10.83 18.73
C GLU A 326 13.65 10.50 17.24
N LYS A 327 14.48 11.25 16.53
CA LYS A 327 14.76 11.00 15.10
C LYS A 327 15.30 9.59 14.86
N GLN A 328 16.35 9.21 15.59
CA GLN A 328 16.99 7.91 15.44
C GLN A 328 16.01 6.75 15.67
N TRP A 329 15.19 6.83 16.72
CA TRP A 329 14.23 5.79 17.06
C TRP A 329 13.05 5.74 16.10
N ILE A 330 12.60 6.87 15.54
CA ILE A 330 11.58 6.87 14.48
C ILE A 330 12.14 6.20 13.22
N TYR A 331 13.39 6.51 12.84
CA TYR A 331 14.03 5.87 11.67
C TYR A 331 14.13 4.36 11.86
N LEU A 332 14.67 3.91 12.99
CA LEU A 332 14.83 2.49 13.30
C LEU A 332 13.48 1.79 13.41
N GLY A 333 12.50 2.41 14.07
CA GLY A 333 11.17 1.84 14.23
C GLY A 333 10.45 1.70 12.90
N ASN A 334 10.44 2.73 12.05
CA ASN A 334 9.75 2.66 10.76
C ASN A 334 10.40 1.65 9.80
N ILE A 335 11.73 1.63 9.72
CA ILE A 335 12.47 0.64 8.93
C ILE A 335 12.22 -0.77 9.49
N GLY A 336 12.36 -0.95 10.80
CA GLY A 336 12.19 -2.22 11.49
C GLY A 336 10.78 -2.78 11.33
N THR A 337 9.74 -1.95 11.51
CA THR A 337 8.35 -2.35 11.30
C THR A 337 8.06 -2.68 9.84
N GLY A 338 8.63 -1.95 8.87
CA GLY A 338 8.50 -2.26 7.45
C GLY A 338 9.16 -3.59 7.06
N ILE A 339 10.37 -3.87 7.58
CA ILE A 339 11.04 -5.16 7.39
C ILE A 339 10.24 -6.28 8.05
N PHE A 340 9.77 -6.07 9.28
CA PHE A 340 8.92 -7.03 9.99
C PHE A 340 7.68 -7.37 9.17
N PHE A 341 6.98 -6.37 8.62
CA PHE A 341 5.80 -6.59 7.79
C PHE A 341 6.08 -7.48 6.57
N VAL A 342 7.15 -7.18 5.82
CA VAL A 342 7.54 -7.98 4.64
C VAL A 342 7.93 -9.39 5.05
N VAL A 343 8.79 -9.52 6.06
CA VAL A 343 9.31 -10.82 6.51
C VAL A 343 8.18 -11.69 7.09
N ALA A 344 7.35 -11.13 7.97
CA ALA A 344 6.25 -11.85 8.60
C ALA A 344 5.22 -12.32 7.57
N LEU A 345 4.76 -11.44 6.67
CA LEU A 345 3.82 -11.85 5.62
C LEU A 345 4.43 -12.88 4.69
N PHE A 346 5.71 -12.74 4.31
CA PHE A 346 6.37 -13.72 3.46
C PHE A 346 6.35 -15.10 4.11
N PHE A 347 6.85 -15.22 5.34
CA PHE A 347 6.96 -16.51 6.03
C PHE A 347 5.61 -17.13 6.38
N CYS A 348 4.62 -16.32 6.80
CA CYS A 348 3.30 -16.82 7.17
C CYS A 348 2.45 -17.24 5.97
N ASN A 349 2.81 -16.86 4.75
CA ASN A 349 2.12 -17.27 3.52
C ASN A 349 3.01 -18.22 2.67
N LEU A 350 4.07 -18.80 3.23
CA LEU A 350 4.86 -19.80 2.53
C LEU A 350 4.06 -21.11 2.39
N PRO A 351 3.95 -21.69 1.19
CA PRO A 351 3.10 -22.87 0.94
C PRO A 351 3.50 -24.12 1.72
N TYR A 352 4.76 -24.22 2.12
CA TYR A 352 5.30 -25.39 2.84
C TYR A 352 5.37 -25.16 4.36
N LEU A 353 5.05 -23.96 4.82
CA LEU A 353 5.07 -23.56 6.23
C LEU A 353 3.64 -23.17 6.61
N HIS A 354 2.85 -24.16 7.04
CA HIS A 354 1.52 -23.93 7.59
C HIS A 354 1.61 -23.31 8.99
N LEU A 355 1.99 -22.03 9.07
CA LEU A 355 1.96 -21.23 10.29
C LEU A 355 0.55 -20.62 10.45
N GLU A 356 -0.44 -21.49 10.63
CA GLU A 356 -1.84 -21.11 10.71
C GLU A 356 -2.32 -21.21 12.15
N PHE A 357 -2.63 -20.06 12.76
CA PHE A 357 -3.24 -20.01 14.08
C PHE A 357 -4.29 -18.92 14.12
N THR A 358 -5.47 -19.28 14.62
CA THR A 358 -6.56 -18.34 14.83
C THR A 358 -6.40 -17.67 16.18
N ILE A 359 -6.42 -16.34 16.21
CA ILE A 359 -6.29 -15.55 17.44
C ILE A 359 -7.56 -14.75 17.67
N GLY A 360 -8.08 -14.79 18.89
CA GLY A 360 -9.26 -14.03 19.30
C GLY A 360 -10.24 -14.90 20.09
N LYS A 361 -11.24 -14.26 20.70
CA LYS A 361 -12.32 -14.93 21.45
C LYS A 361 -13.70 -14.79 20.80
N GLY A 362 -13.76 -14.14 19.62
CA GLY A 362 -15.00 -13.75 18.96
C GLY A 362 -15.56 -14.78 17.97
N ASN A 363 -16.55 -14.35 17.17
CA ASN A 363 -17.14 -15.19 16.12
C ASN A 363 -16.29 -15.15 14.83
N ILE A 364 -16.41 -16.18 13.99
CA ILE A 364 -15.85 -16.17 12.63
C ILE A 364 -16.53 -15.02 11.85
N ILE A 365 -15.79 -14.33 10.98
CA ILE A 365 -16.26 -13.20 10.15
C ILE A 365 -17.25 -13.69 9.07
N GLN A 366 -18.38 -14.28 9.48
CA GLN A 366 -19.51 -14.63 8.61
C GLN A 366 -20.67 -13.64 8.74
N ASN A 367 -20.71 -12.84 9.82
CA ASN A 367 -21.85 -11.96 10.12
C ASN A 367 -21.68 -10.50 9.65
N MET A 368 -20.79 -10.22 8.69
CA MET A 368 -20.70 -8.90 8.03
C MET A 368 -21.51 -8.80 6.73
N VAL A 369 -22.37 -9.78 6.45
CA VAL A 369 -23.42 -9.65 5.44
C VAL A 369 -24.72 -9.35 6.19
N ILE A 370 -25.13 -8.08 6.08
CA ILE A 370 -26.43 -7.47 6.39
C ILE A 370 -27.48 -8.45 6.95
N PRO A 371 -28.07 -8.22 8.14
CA PRO A 371 -29.31 -8.92 8.47
C PRO A 371 -30.36 -8.47 7.44
N ALA A 372 -30.70 -9.36 6.51
CA ALA A 372 -31.83 -9.12 5.63
C ALA A 372 -33.09 -8.90 6.50
N PRO A 373 -33.98 -7.98 6.11
CA PRO A 373 -35.23 -7.72 6.82
C PRO A 373 -36.12 -8.96 6.91
#